data_AF-A0A847ASH6-F1
#
_entry.id   AF-A0A847ASH6-F1
#
_cell.length_a   1.000
_cell.length_b   1.000
_cell.length_c   1.000
_cell.angle_alpha   90.00
_cell.angle_beta   90.00
_cell.angle_gamma   90.00
#
_symmetry.space_group_name_H-M   'P 1'
#
loop_
_entity.id
_entity.type
_entity.pdbx_description
1 polymer ?
#
loop_
_entity_poly.entity_id
_entity_poly.type
_entity_poly.pdbx_seq_one_letter_code
_entity_poly.pdbx_strand_id
1 'polypeptide(L)'
;MALFIIYSIKNEGSSNNDNDEVIRLVEDFGGTLKNVSLLAPRDLVIQAIKENYSPYVTDELLQKWMNSPRSAPGKTTSSPWPQRIEVTEIDRLSDEEYSIKGRIAEATSTEAESGGAFAFRPIDLIVRRVENKWLIDEVTVYNYE
;
A
#
# COMPACT_ATOMS: atom_id res chain seq x y z
N MET A 1 -1.29 -25.75 -9.48
CA MET A 1 -0.62 -24.59 -10.13
C MET A 1 0.29 -24.00 -9.08
N ALA A 2 1.59 -24.26 -9.17
CA ALA A 2 2.55 -23.88 -8.13
C ALA A 2 2.89 -22.39 -8.28
N LEU A 3 2.59 -21.58 -7.26
CA LEU A 3 3.12 -20.22 -7.17
C LEU A 3 4.60 -20.31 -6.80
N PHE A 4 5.46 -19.88 -7.72
CA PHE A 4 6.86 -19.61 -7.43
C PHE A 4 6.91 -18.27 -6.69
N ILE A 5 6.93 -18.31 -5.36
CA ILE A 5 7.35 -17.15 -4.56
C ILE A 5 8.87 -17.18 -4.54
N ILE A 6 9.50 -16.33 -5.35
CA ILE A 6 10.95 -16.14 -5.31
C ILE A 6 11.25 -15.16 -4.17
N TYR A 7 11.35 -15.69 -2.96
CA TYR A 7 11.96 -14.98 -1.84
C TYR A 7 13.48 -15.02 -2.06
N SER A 8 14.06 -13.94 -2.58
CA SER A 8 15.52 -13.80 -2.65
C SER A 8 16.04 -13.46 -1.26
N ILE A 9 16.11 -14.47 -0.38
CA ILE A 9 16.59 -14.33 1.00
C ILE A 9 18.11 -14.35 0.98
N LYS A 10 18.73 -13.17 1.05
CA LYS A 10 20.12 -13.04 1.50
C LYS A 10 20.10 -12.93 3.03
N ASN A 11 20.61 -13.97 3.69
CA ASN A 11 20.60 -14.20 5.14
C ASN A 11 21.39 -13.14 5.94
N GLU A 12 20.73 -12.36 6.82
CA GLU A 12 21.28 -11.81 8.08
C GLU A 12 20.12 -11.58 9.08
N GLY A 13 20.20 -12.12 10.30
CA GLY A 13 19.06 -12.26 11.23
C GLY A 13 18.32 -10.99 11.70
N SER A 14 18.84 -9.78 11.41
CA SER A 14 18.11 -8.51 11.59
C SER A 14 17.25 -8.14 10.38
N SER A 15 17.68 -8.54 9.18
CA SER A 15 17.03 -8.24 7.89
C SER A 15 15.66 -8.90 7.78
N ASN A 16 15.50 -10.12 8.29
CA ASN A 16 14.21 -10.83 8.18
C ASN A 16 13.09 -10.17 8.99
N ASN A 17 13.38 -9.62 10.18
CA ASN A 17 12.37 -8.95 10.99
C ASN A 17 11.95 -7.61 10.39
N ASP A 18 12.93 -6.80 9.94
CA ASP A 18 12.63 -5.54 9.27
C ASP A 18 11.83 -5.75 7.97
N ASN A 19 12.15 -6.79 7.20
CA ASN A 19 11.38 -7.14 6.01
C ASN A 19 9.93 -7.51 6.34
N ASP A 20 9.71 -8.36 7.35
CA ASP A 20 8.37 -8.75 7.79
C ASP A 20 7.56 -7.55 8.30
N GLU A 21 8.20 -6.62 9.02
CA GLU A 21 7.58 -5.38 9.49
C GLU A 21 7.18 -4.46 8.33
N VAL A 22 8.07 -4.29 7.34
CA VAL A 22 7.82 -3.47 6.15
C VAL A 22 6.71 -4.09 5.27
N ILE A 23 6.72 -5.41 5.08
CA ILE A 23 5.66 -6.10 4.34
C ILE A 23 4.32 -5.90 5.04
N ARG A 24 4.28 -6.13 6.36
CA ARG A 24 3.06 -5.96 7.14
C ARG A 24 2.55 -4.52 7.10
N LEU A 25 3.44 -3.53 7.17
CA LEU A 25 3.09 -2.12 7.01
C LEU A 25 2.37 -1.86 5.69
N VAL A 26 2.89 -2.37 4.58
CA VAL A 26 2.32 -2.21 3.24
C VAL A 26 0.98 -2.95 3.09
N GLU A 27 0.88 -4.15 3.63
CA GLU A 27 -0.37 -4.94 3.62
C GLU A 27 -1.46 -4.29 4.47
N ASP A 28 -1.14 -3.86 5.69
CA ASP A 28 -2.07 -3.17 6.58
C ASP A 28 -2.54 -1.85 5.96
N PHE A 29 -1.63 -1.07 5.37
CA PHE A 29 -1.98 0.13 4.58
C PHE A 29 -2.91 -0.23 3.41
N GLY A 30 -2.58 -1.26 2.64
CA GLY A 30 -3.37 -1.75 1.52
C GLY A 30 -4.80 -2.13 1.91
N GLY A 31 -4.99 -2.70 3.09
CA GLY A 31 -6.30 -3.05 3.65
C GLY A 31 -7.20 -1.85 3.96
N THR A 32 -6.63 -0.65 4.11
CA THR A 32 -7.38 0.58 4.38
C THR A 32 -7.83 1.33 3.12
N LEU A 33 -7.31 1.00 1.93
CA LEU A 33 -7.57 1.75 0.70
C LEU A 33 -9.07 1.88 0.37
N LYS A 34 -9.85 0.81 0.60
CA LYS A 34 -11.30 0.80 0.38
C LYS A 34 -12.09 1.77 1.27
N ASN A 35 -11.50 2.26 2.36
CA ASN A 35 -12.16 3.19 3.28
C ASN A 35 -12.10 4.64 2.78
N VAL A 36 -11.21 4.95 1.84
CA VAL A 36 -11.07 6.28 1.26
C VAL A 36 -11.79 6.33 -0.08
N SER A 37 -12.96 6.98 -0.12
CA SER A 37 -13.69 7.19 -1.38
C SER A 37 -13.33 8.54 -2.00
N LEU A 38 -12.61 8.51 -3.12
CA LEU A 38 -12.21 9.72 -3.87
C LEU A 38 -13.38 10.37 -4.62
N LEU A 39 -14.54 9.71 -4.64
CA LEU A 39 -15.80 10.22 -5.16
C LEU A 39 -16.54 11.11 -4.16
N ALA A 40 -16.17 11.07 -2.88
CA ALA A 40 -16.80 11.88 -1.85
C ALA A 40 -16.42 13.38 -1.99
N PRO A 41 -17.19 14.29 -1.37
CA PRO A 41 -16.79 15.67 -1.15
C PRO A 41 -15.37 15.79 -0.58
N ARG A 42 -14.63 16.82 -1.02
CA ARG A 42 -13.19 16.98 -0.76
C ARG A 42 -12.83 16.92 0.74
N ASP A 43 -13.62 17.56 1.57
CA ASP A 43 -13.50 17.58 3.04
C ASP A 43 -13.62 16.17 3.64
N LEU A 44 -14.58 15.37 3.18
CA LEU A 44 -14.74 13.98 3.61
C LEU A 44 -13.59 13.10 3.12
N VAL A 45 -13.05 13.34 1.92
CA VAL A 45 -11.85 12.62 1.44
C VAL A 45 -10.65 12.93 2.34
N ILE A 46 -10.44 14.20 2.68
CA ILE A 46 -9.32 14.63 3.56
C ILE A 46 -9.44 13.98 4.93
N GLN A 47 -10.65 13.98 5.51
CA GLN A 47 -10.89 13.32 6.78
C GLN A 47 -10.59 11.83 6.70
N ALA A 48 -11.09 11.14 5.68
CA ALA A 48 -10.85 9.71 5.48
C ALA A 48 -9.35 9.40 5.28
N ILE A 49 -8.63 10.19 4.48
CA ILE A 49 -7.17 10.08 4.30
C ILE A 49 -6.48 10.20 5.66
N LYS A 50 -6.80 11.23 6.44
CA LYS A 50 -6.17 11.45 7.74
C LYS A 50 -6.41 10.28 8.69
N GLU A 51 -7.67 9.83 8.80
CA GLU A 51 -8.05 8.75 9.72
C GLU A 51 -7.48 7.39 9.33
N ASN A 52 -7.39 7.10 8.03
CA ASN A 52 -7.00 5.77 7.55
C ASN A 52 -5.50 5.67 7.22
N TYR A 53 -4.82 6.76 6.84
CA TYR A 53 -3.44 6.69 6.36
C TYR A 53 -2.39 7.17 7.37
N SER A 54 -2.74 8.02 8.34
CA SER A 54 -1.76 8.56 9.31
C SER A 54 -0.95 7.50 10.08
N PRO A 55 -1.45 6.28 10.36
CA PRO A 55 -0.63 5.28 11.03
C PRO A 55 0.49 4.69 10.16
N TYR A 56 0.39 4.82 8.84
CA TYR A 56 1.18 4.06 7.88
C TYR A 56 2.16 4.89 7.07
N VAL A 57 1.91 6.20 6.94
CA VAL A 57 2.66 7.07 6.03
C VAL A 57 3.39 8.17 6.78
N THR A 58 4.40 8.76 6.15
CA THR A 58 5.08 9.94 6.69
C THR A 58 4.15 11.15 6.71
N ASP A 59 4.40 12.09 7.62
CA ASP A 59 3.62 13.33 7.70
C ASP A 59 3.70 14.12 6.39
N GLU A 60 4.84 14.11 5.70
CA GLU A 60 5.01 14.77 4.41
C GLU A 60 4.08 14.16 3.34
N LEU A 61 4.07 12.84 3.19
CA LEU A 61 3.18 12.15 2.26
C LEU A 61 1.70 12.39 2.62
N LEU A 62 1.37 12.35 3.91
CA LEU A 62 0.01 12.62 4.39
C LEU A 62 -0.45 14.03 4.00
N GLN A 63 0.39 15.05 4.26
CA GLN A 63 0.07 16.44 3.90
C GLN A 63 -0.05 16.63 2.39
N LYS A 64 0.81 16.00 1.59
CA LYS A 64 0.71 16.01 0.12
C LYS A 64 -0.66 15.51 -0.34
N TRP A 65 -1.13 14.40 0.21
CA TRP A 65 -2.46 13.88 -0.09
C TRP A 65 -3.59 14.75 0.46
N MET A 66 -3.49 15.30 1.67
CA MET A 66 -4.52 16.21 2.19
C MET A 66 -4.66 17.50 1.35
N ASN A 67 -3.56 17.99 0.78
CA ASN A 67 -3.56 19.14 -0.13
C ASN A 67 -4.16 18.79 -1.50
N SER A 68 -3.87 17.59 -2.00
CA SER A 68 -4.38 17.08 -3.28
C SER A 68 -5.02 15.69 -3.12
N PRO A 69 -6.25 15.58 -2.56
CA PRO A 69 -6.82 14.29 -2.12
C PRO A 69 -6.98 13.24 -3.21
N ARG A 70 -7.20 13.67 -4.46
CA ARG A 70 -7.32 12.77 -5.61
C ARG A 70 -6.01 12.14 -6.07
N SER A 71 -4.87 12.58 -5.53
CA SER A 71 -3.56 11.95 -5.77
C SER A 71 -3.27 10.79 -4.83
N ALA A 72 -4.08 10.59 -3.79
CA ALA A 72 -3.97 9.44 -2.91
C ALA A 72 -4.56 8.18 -3.57
N PRO A 73 -4.06 6.98 -3.24
CA PRO A 73 -4.76 5.74 -3.59
C PRO A 73 -6.12 5.69 -2.86
N GLY A 74 -7.10 4.99 -3.42
CA GLY A 74 -8.45 4.89 -2.85
C GLY A 74 -9.49 4.49 -3.88
N LYS A 75 -10.76 4.45 -3.46
CA LYS A 75 -11.87 4.09 -4.34
C LYS A 75 -12.18 5.21 -5.33
N THR A 76 -12.00 4.92 -6.62
CA THR A 76 -12.44 5.77 -7.73
C THR A 76 -13.79 5.35 -8.30
N THR A 77 -14.31 4.19 -7.91
CA THR A 77 -15.65 3.69 -8.24
C THR A 77 -16.29 3.06 -6.99
N SER A 78 -17.58 2.68 -7.07
CA SER A 78 -18.23 1.91 -6.01
C SER A 78 -17.85 0.42 -6.04
N SER A 79 -17.49 -0.10 -7.21
CA SER A 79 -17.00 -1.46 -7.48
C SER A 79 -16.45 -1.47 -8.92
N PRO A 80 -15.28 -2.07 -9.17
CA PRO A 80 -14.39 -2.72 -8.19
C PRO A 80 -13.70 -1.71 -7.26
N TRP A 81 -13.22 -2.17 -6.11
CA TRP A 81 -12.49 -1.35 -5.15
C TRP A 81 -11.13 -1.96 -4.75
N PRO A 82 -10.14 -1.13 -4.37
CA PRO A 82 -8.84 -1.60 -3.91
C PRO A 82 -9.01 -2.32 -2.57
N GLN A 83 -8.86 -3.64 -2.59
CA GLN A 83 -9.14 -4.49 -1.43
C GLN A 83 -7.90 -4.71 -0.56
N ARG A 84 -6.73 -4.89 -1.20
CA ARG A 84 -5.44 -5.14 -0.54
C ARG A 84 -4.29 -4.79 -1.48
N ILE A 85 -3.08 -4.69 -0.93
CA ILE A 85 -1.84 -4.72 -1.70
C ILE A 85 -1.21 -6.10 -1.51
N GLU A 86 -0.74 -6.71 -2.59
CA GLU A 86 0.11 -7.90 -2.56
C GLU A 86 1.54 -7.47 -2.89
N VAL A 87 2.47 -7.68 -1.95
CA VAL A 87 3.89 -7.42 -2.16
C VAL A 87 4.46 -8.49 -3.09
N THR A 88 5.10 -8.06 -4.17
CA THR A 88 5.72 -8.96 -5.16
C THR A 88 7.24 -8.95 -5.09
N GLU A 89 7.84 -7.82 -4.69
CA GLU A 89 9.28 -7.65 -4.57
C GLU A 89 9.60 -6.67 -3.45
N ILE A 90 10.67 -6.95 -2.69
CA ILE A 90 11.20 -6.10 -1.64
C ILE A 90 12.72 -5.97 -1.82
N ASP A 91 13.17 -4.74 -2.00
CA ASP A 91 14.58 -4.39 -2.15
C ASP A 91 15.01 -3.48 -1.02
N ARG A 92 15.96 -3.93 -0.21
CA ARG A 92 16.58 -3.10 0.82
C ARG A 92 17.56 -2.13 0.15
N LEU A 93 17.27 -0.84 0.19
CA LEU A 93 18.11 0.21 -0.39
C LEU A 93 19.21 0.64 0.60
N SER A 94 18.87 0.69 1.89
CA SER A 94 19.78 0.97 3.00
C SER A 94 19.27 0.36 4.30
N ASP A 95 19.93 0.62 5.43
CA ASP A 95 19.43 0.17 6.74
C ASP A 95 18.12 0.84 7.16
N GLU A 96 17.78 1.99 6.55
CA GLU A 96 16.65 2.84 6.90
C GLU A 96 15.69 3.06 5.71
N GLU A 97 15.86 2.33 4.61
CA GLU A 97 15.05 2.51 3.40
C GLU A 97 14.85 1.23 2.59
N TYR A 98 13.62 1.03 2.13
CA TYR A 98 13.20 -0.07 1.27
C TYR A 98 12.45 0.45 0.04
N SER A 99 12.67 -0.22 -1.09
CA SER A 99 11.85 -0.13 -2.30
C SER A 99 10.95 -1.37 -2.38
N ILE A 100 9.65 -1.16 -2.51
CA ILE A 100 8.65 -2.22 -2.57
C ILE A 100 7.94 -2.15 -3.90
N LYS A 101 7.85 -3.28 -4.59
CA LYS A 101 6.92 -3.45 -5.70
C LYS A 101 5.80 -4.36 -5.26
N GLY A 102 4.59 -4.02 -5.68
CA GLY A 102 3.42 -4.84 -5.44
C GLY A 102 2.33 -4.58 -6.44
N ARG A 103 1.17 -5.13 -6.13
CA ARG A 103 -0.04 -4.95 -6.91
C ARG A 103 -1.23 -4.73 -6.00
N ILE A 104 -2.03 -3.71 -6.31
CA ILE A 104 -3.33 -3.49 -5.70
C ILE A 104 -4.29 -4.50 -6.31
N ALA A 105 -4.79 -5.42 -5.48
CA ALA A 105 -5.87 -6.31 -5.86
C ALA A 105 -7.21 -5.57 -5.75
N GLU A 106 -7.86 -5.37 -6.88
CA GLU A 106 -9.18 -4.76 -6.99
C GLU A 106 -10.22 -5.88 -6.89
N ALA A 107 -11.26 -5.72 -6.08
CA ALA A 107 -12.28 -6.75 -5.87
C ALA A 107 -13.69 -6.20 -6.09
N THR A 108 -14.60 -7.08 -6.53
CA THR A 108 -16.03 -6.87 -6.36
C THR A 108 -16.53 -7.64 -5.12
N SER A 109 -17.84 -7.60 -4.85
CA SER A 109 -18.43 -8.41 -3.78
C SER A 109 -18.14 -9.91 -3.93
N THR A 110 -18.09 -10.42 -5.17
CA THR A 110 -17.85 -11.84 -5.45
C THR A 110 -16.43 -12.28 -5.08
N GLU A 111 -15.42 -11.51 -5.48
CA GLU A 111 -14.02 -11.85 -5.21
C GLU A 111 -13.64 -11.60 -3.74
N ALA A 112 -14.27 -10.61 -3.09
CA ALA A 112 -14.03 -10.31 -1.68
C ALA A 112 -14.36 -11.48 -0.76
N GLU A 113 -15.38 -12.29 -1.09
CA GLU A 113 -15.78 -13.47 -0.31
C GLU A 113 -14.82 -14.67 -0.51
N SER A 114 -14.23 -14.79 -1.70
CA SER A 114 -13.36 -15.92 -2.06
C SER A 114 -11.86 -15.63 -1.88
N GLY A 115 -11.48 -14.39 -1.55
CA GLY A 115 -10.09 -13.94 -1.50
C GLY A 115 -9.47 -13.68 -2.88
N GLY A 116 -10.29 -13.69 -3.93
CA GLY A 116 -9.86 -13.41 -5.31
C GLY A 116 -9.54 -11.93 -5.55
N ALA A 117 -9.31 -11.62 -6.83
CA ALA A 117 -9.22 -10.27 -7.35
C ALA A 117 -9.89 -10.23 -8.73
N PHE A 118 -10.62 -9.14 -9.01
CA PHE A 118 -11.21 -8.84 -10.30
C PHE A 118 -10.15 -8.33 -11.28
N ALA A 119 -9.24 -7.47 -10.79
CA ALA A 119 -8.16 -6.91 -11.56
C ALA A 119 -6.97 -6.56 -10.65
N PHE A 120 -5.82 -6.27 -11.26
CA PHE A 120 -4.62 -5.81 -10.57
C PHE A 120 -4.15 -4.48 -11.14
N ARG A 121 -3.56 -3.65 -10.27
CA ARG A 121 -2.83 -2.45 -10.64
C ARG A 121 -1.45 -2.49 -10.00
N PRO A 122 -0.35 -2.25 -10.74
CA PRO A 122 0.96 -2.18 -10.14
C PRO A 122 1.06 -0.98 -9.21
N ILE A 123 1.84 -1.14 -8.13
CA ILE A 123 2.17 -0.09 -7.19
C ILE A 123 3.63 -0.21 -6.77
N ASP A 124 4.35 0.90 -6.81
CA ASP A 124 5.67 1.03 -6.22
C ASP A 124 5.58 1.90 -4.97
N LEU A 125 6.30 1.51 -3.92
CA LEU A 125 6.37 2.24 -2.66
C LEU A 125 7.81 2.42 -2.21
N ILE A 126 8.12 3.57 -1.62
CA ILE A 126 9.33 3.79 -0.82
C ILE A 126 8.93 3.80 0.65
N VAL A 127 9.61 2.99 1.46
CA VAL A 127 9.40 2.90 2.90
C VAL A 127 10.68 3.34 3.60
N ARG A 128 10.56 4.27 4.55
CA ARG A 128 11.69 4.84 5.30
C ARG A 128 11.49 4.66 6.80
N ARG A 129 12.59 4.54 7.54
CA ARG A 129 12.58 4.53 9.01
C ARG A 129 12.63 5.97 9.53
N VAL A 130 11.58 6.39 10.24
CA VAL A 130 11.46 7.71 10.88
C VAL A 130 11.26 7.49 12.37
N GLU A 131 12.14 8.06 13.20
CA GLU A 131 12.08 7.93 14.67
C GLU A 131 11.89 6.48 15.15
N ASN A 132 12.62 5.55 14.50
CA ASN A 132 12.59 4.12 14.81
C ASN A 132 11.28 3.38 14.43
N LYS A 133 10.49 3.94 13.51
CA LYS A 133 9.30 3.31 12.93
C LYS A 133 9.37 3.31 11.40
N TRP A 134 9.00 2.21 10.75
CA TRP A 134 8.82 2.16 9.30
C TRP A 134 7.55 2.88 8.86
N LEU A 135 7.67 3.76 7.87
CA LEU A 135 6.56 4.51 7.29
C LEU A 135 6.71 4.56 5.77
N ILE A 136 5.58 4.50 5.07
CA ILE A 136 5.52 4.70 3.62
C ILE A 136 5.71 6.19 3.33
N ASP A 137 6.69 6.51 2.51
CA ASP A 137 7.08 7.88 2.21
C ASP A 137 6.78 8.28 0.77
N GLU A 138 6.79 7.32 -0.16
CA GLU A 138 6.38 7.55 -1.54
C GLU A 138 5.49 6.42 -2.04
N VAL A 139 4.52 6.77 -2.89
CA VAL A 139 3.61 5.81 -3.53
C VAL A 139 3.39 6.23 -4.98
N THR A 140 3.59 5.29 -5.90
CA THR A 140 3.28 5.45 -7.31
C THR A 140 2.36 4.32 -7.74
N VAL A 141 1.12 4.65 -8.12
CA VAL A 141 0.15 3.67 -8.64
C VAL A 141 0.08 3.79 -10.15
N TYR A 142 0.20 2.67 -10.85
CA TYR A 142 0.17 2.61 -12.30
C TYR A 142 -1.23 2.24 -12.83
N ASN A 143 -1.33 2.15 -14.16
CA ASN A 143 -2.54 1.70 -14.84
C ASN A 143 -2.78 0.19 -14.61
N TYR A 144 -3.99 -0.27 -14.89
CA TYR A 144 -4.33 -1.70 -14.82
C TYR A 144 -3.42 -2.55 -15.71
N GLU A 145 -3.13 -3.76 -15.24
CA GLU A 145 -2.48 -4.82 -16.02
C GLU A 145 -3.45 -5.54 -16.97
#